data_AF-A0A6N3JX00-F1
#
_entry.id   AF-A0A6N3JX00-F1
#
_cell.length_a   1.000
_cell.length_b   1.000
_cell.length_c   1.000
_cell.angle_alpha   90.00
_cell.angle_beta   90.00
_cell.angle_gamma   90.00
#
_symmetry.space_group_name_H-M   'P 1'
#
loop_
_entity.id
_entity.type
_entity.pdbx_description
1 polymer ?
#
loop_
_entity_poly.entity_id
_entity_poly.type
_entity_poly.pdbx_seq_one_letter_code
_entity_poly.pdbx_strand_id
1 'polypeptide(L)'
;MTRTRILPAAAVLVALALTGCSSEDADPPAAAPTASPTASASPSPAASGPDSYAVRACKRAADAIDAAGDGLDELAAAAYEAQQSSEQKIARAGALLDEQVKLAEAAQGASDEAVMEAGATAGALKFTGTCAEVGLVN
;
A
#
# COMPACT_ATOMS: atom_id res chain seq x y z
N MET A 1 5.62 -31.95 -42.04
CA MET A 1 6.64 -30.88 -41.89
C MET A 1 5.93 -29.68 -41.27
N THR A 2 6.33 -29.03 -40.19
CA THR A 2 7.33 -29.24 -39.14
C THR A 2 6.84 -28.34 -37.99
N ARG A 3 6.94 -28.84 -36.76
CA ARG A 3 6.47 -28.19 -35.53
C ARG A 3 7.50 -27.14 -35.10
N THR A 4 7.10 -25.93 -34.75
CA THR A 4 7.96 -25.03 -33.97
C THR A 4 7.09 -24.21 -33.01
N ARG A 5 7.22 -24.55 -31.72
CA ARG A 5 6.80 -23.71 -30.58
C ARG A 5 7.93 -22.72 -30.29
N ILE A 6 7.63 -21.56 -29.69
CA ILE A 6 8.35 -20.93 -28.56
C ILE A 6 7.49 -19.74 -28.06
N LEU A 7 7.26 -19.69 -26.75
CA LEU A 7 6.60 -18.64 -25.96
C LEU A 7 7.62 -17.56 -25.50
N PRO A 8 7.17 -16.43 -24.94
CA PRO A 8 7.85 -15.13 -24.94
C PRO A 8 8.70 -14.88 -23.69
N ALA A 9 9.67 -13.96 -23.77
CA ALA A 9 10.25 -13.29 -22.60
C ALA A 9 11.13 -12.08 -22.97
N ALA A 10 11.10 -11.12 -22.05
CA ALA A 10 12.19 -10.21 -21.65
C ALA A 10 12.57 -9.08 -22.62
N ALA A 11 12.19 -7.84 -22.32
CA ALA A 11 12.82 -6.96 -21.33
C ALA A 11 14.18 -6.44 -21.83
N VAL A 12 14.12 -5.30 -22.51
CA VAL A 12 15.26 -4.47 -22.85
C VAL A 12 15.67 -3.72 -21.58
N LEU A 13 16.66 -4.26 -20.86
CA LEU A 13 17.34 -3.55 -19.76
C LEU A 13 18.52 -2.78 -20.36
N VAL A 14 18.35 -1.47 -20.48
CA VAL A 14 19.45 -0.53 -20.74
C VAL A 14 20.07 -0.17 -19.39
N ALA A 15 21.24 -0.74 -19.11
CA ALA A 15 22.09 -0.36 -17.98
C ALA A 15 23.10 0.69 -18.46
N LEU A 16 22.94 1.94 -18.03
CA LEU A 16 23.98 2.96 -18.13
C LEU A 16 25.01 2.70 -17.02
N ALA A 17 26.18 2.20 -17.42
CA ALA A 17 27.38 2.18 -16.60
C ALA A 17 27.97 3.60 -16.57
N LEU A 18 27.92 4.26 -15.43
CA LEU A 18 28.82 5.38 -15.15
C LEU A 18 30.16 4.82 -14.70
N THR A 19 31.17 5.11 -15.50
CA THR A 19 32.59 4.89 -15.28
C THR A 19 33.18 5.94 -14.34
N GLY A 20 34.10 5.50 -13.47
CA GLY A 20 35.09 6.34 -12.78
C GLY A 20 35.12 6.09 -11.28
N CYS A 21 36.25 6.03 -10.59
CA CYS A 21 37.66 6.07 -11.00
C CYS A 21 38.48 5.58 -9.79
N SER A 22 39.32 4.58 -9.99
CA SER A 22 40.73 4.46 -9.52
C SER A 22 41.09 4.76 -8.06
N SER A 23 41.58 3.74 -7.33
CA SER A 23 42.95 3.65 -6.79
C SER A 23 43.21 2.33 -6.04
N GLU A 24 44.38 1.78 -6.31
CA GLU A 24 44.97 0.50 -5.88
C GLU A 24 45.45 0.48 -4.41
N ASP A 25 45.65 -0.75 -3.92
CA ASP A 25 46.65 -1.21 -2.92
C ASP A 25 46.46 -0.95 -1.41
N ALA A 26 46.28 -2.04 -0.63
CA ALA A 26 47.20 -2.48 0.44
C ALA A 26 46.53 -3.48 1.43
N ASP A 27 47.27 -4.54 1.78
CA ASP A 27 46.98 -5.66 2.70
C ASP A 27 46.46 -5.28 4.12
N PRO A 28 45.84 -6.24 4.86
CA PRO A 28 45.03 -5.99 6.05
C PRO A 28 45.82 -6.08 7.38
N PRO A 29 45.25 -5.53 8.47
CA PRO A 29 45.35 -6.23 9.74
C PRO A 29 43.99 -6.42 10.44
N ALA A 30 43.89 -7.55 11.14
CA ALA A 30 42.74 -8.04 11.89
C ALA A 30 42.35 -7.13 13.07
N ALA A 31 41.03 -6.97 13.28
CA ALA A 31 40.45 -6.52 14.54
C ALA A 31 39.09 -7.20 14.80
N ALA A 32 38.85 -7.48 16.08
CA ALA A 32 37.90 -8.39 16.74
C ALA A 32 36.42 -8.39 16.28
N PRO A 33 35.67 -9.49 16.53
CA PRO A 33 34.23 -9.53 16.29
C PRO A 33 33.53 -8.51 17.19
N THR A 34 33.05 -7.43 16.59
CA THR A 34 32.22 -6.45 17.30
C THR A 34 30.79 -7.01 17.33
N ALA A 35 30.29 -7.22 18.54
CA ALA A 35 28.97 -7.76 18.81
C ALA A 35 27.89 -6.99 18.02
N SER A 36 27.03 -7.74 17.32
CA SER A 36 25.81 -7.22 16.71
C SER A 36 25.01 -6.45 17.77
N PRO A 37 24.58 -5.20 17.51
CA PRO A 37 23.54 -4.63 18.34
C PRO A 37 22.29 -5.47 18.12
N THR A 38 21.94 -6.28 19.12
CA THR A 38 20.56 -6.78 19.23
C THR A 38 19.72 -5.55 19.46
N ALA A 39 19.09 -5.04 18.40
CA ALA A 39 18.05 -4.05 18.53
C ALA A 39 16.99 -4.65 19.46
N SER A 40 16.92 -4.08 20.67
CA SER A 40 15.91 -4.43 21.65
C SER A 40 14.57 -4.10 21.00
N ALA A 41 13.83 -5.13 20.59
CA ALA A 41 12.44 -4.96 20.22
C ALA A 41 11.74 -4.42 21.46
N SER A 42 11.42 -3.14 21.46
CA SER A 42 10.54 -2.58 22.47
C SER A 42 9.18 -3.25 22.25
N PRO A 43 8.64 -4.04 23.19
CA PRO A 43 7.24 -4.38 23.12
C PRO A 43 6.48 -3.09 23.38
N SER A 44 6.03 -2.42 22.32
CA SER A 44 4.99 -1.41 22.46
C SER A 44 3.82 -2.11 23.16
N PRO A 45 3.27 -1.53 24.24
CA PRO A 45 2.16 -2.14 24.94
C PRO A 45 1.05 -2.39 23.91
N ALA A 46 0.67 -3.66 23.76
CA ALA A 46 -0.51 -4.00 23.00
C ALA A 46 -1.66 -3.22 23.63
N ALA A 47 -2.11 -2.17 22.95
CA ALA A 47 -3.32 -1.47 23.32
C ALA A 47 -4.39 -2.56 23.41
N SER A 48 -4.88 -2.84 24.61
CA SER A 48 -5.89 -3.89 24.83
C SER A 48 -7.28 -3.43 24.40
N GLY A 49 -7.32 -2.63 23.32
CA GLY A 49 -8.50 -2.08 22.69
C GLY A 49 -8.40 -2.22 21.18
N PRO A 50 -9.52 -2.11 20.46
CA PRO A 50 -9.52 -2.22 19.01
C PRO A 50 -8.58 -1.18 18.40
N ASP A 51 -7.92 -1.57 17.32
CA ASP A 51 -7.01 -0.73 16.57
C ASP A 51 -7.69 0.60 16.19
N SER A 52 -7.23 1.69 16.81
CA SER A 52 -7.86 3.00 16.61
C SER A 52 -7.77 3.50 15.17
N TYR A 53 -6.73 3.11 14.43
CA TYR A 53 -6.58 3.44 13.01
C TYR A 53 -7.63 2.69 12.19
N ALA A 54 -7.80 1.39 12.45
CA ALA A 54 -8.82 0.59 11.80
C ALA A 54 -10.24 1.12 12.06
N VAL A 55 -10.55 1.45 13.33
CA VAL A 55 -11.86 2.00 13.71
C VAL A 55 -12.15 3.31 12.98
N ARG A 56 -11.19 4.25 12.95
CA ARG A 56 -11.37 5.54 12.26
C ARG A 56 -11.53 5.36 10.76
N ALA A 57 -10.69 4.54 10.14
CA ALA A 57 -10.77 4.25 8.72
C ALA A 57 -12.13 3.67 8.32
N CYS A 58 -12.62 2.67 9.08
CA CYS A 58 -13.90 2.03 8.81
C CYS A 58 -15.08 2.99 8.94
N LYS A 59 -15.06 3.85 9.98
CA LYS A 59 -16.07 4.89 10.15
C LYS A 59 -16.02 5.91 9.01
N ARG A 60 -14.83 6.44 8.70
CA ARG A 60 -14.67 7.45 7.66
C ARG A 60 -15.09 6.93 6.29
N ALA A 61 -14.74 5.69 5.95
CA ALA A 61 -15.17 5.08 4.69
C ALA A 61 -16.70 4.94 4.62
N ALA A 62 -17.37 4.58 5.72
CA ALA A 62 -18.83 4.53 5.76
C ALA A 62 -19.45 5.93 5.59
N ASP A 63 -18.95 6.91 6.35
CA ASP A 63 -19.42 8.30 6.26
C ASP A 63 -19.22 8.88 4.83
N ALA A 64 -18.12 8.53 4.15
CA ALA A 64 -17.82 8.97 2.79
C ALA A 64 -18.74 8.33 1.73
N ILE A 65 -19.20 7.10 1.95
CA ILE A 65 -20.17 6.44 1.04
C ILE A 65 -21.57 7.07 1.19
N ASP A 66 -21.93 7.46 2.41
CA ASP A 66 -23.24 8.07 2.70
C ASP A 66 -23.30 9.57 2.35
N ALA A 67 -22.15 10.23 2.18
CA ALA A 67 -22.06 11.64 1.80
C ALA A 67 -22.44 11.86 0.33
N ALA A 68 -23.31 12.84 0.07
CA ALA A 68 -23.66 13.28 -1.27
C ALA A 68 -22.62 14.30 -1.78
N GLY A 69 -21.50 13.82 -2.34
CA GLY A 69 -20.45 14.63 -2.99
C GLY A 69 -19.06 14.50 -2.37
N ASP A 70 -18.01 14.87 -3.14
CA ASP A 70 -16.57 14.85 -2.83
C ASP A 70 -16.11 13.71 -1.90
N GLY A 71 -16.42 12.47 -2.28
CA GLY A 71 -16.05 11.29 -1.51
C GLY A 71 -14.58 10.90 -1.64
N LEU A 72 -13.87 11.31 -2.70
CA LEU A 72 -12.52 10.81 -2.99
C LEU A 72 -11.49 11.20 -1.92
N ASP A 73 -11.48 12.46 -1.47
CA ASP A 73 -10.56 12.92 -0.42
C ASP A 73 -10.78 12.15 0.89
N GLU A 74 -12.04 11.86 1.23
CA GLU A 74 -12.37 11.13 2.45
C GLU A 74 -12.10 9.64 2.35
N LEU A 75 -12.22 9.07 1.15
CA LEU A 75 -11.76 7.71 0.86
C LEU A 75 -10.23 7.61 0.89
N ALA A 76 -9.50 8.61 0.40
CA ALA A 76 -8.04 8.68 0.51
C ALA A 76 -7.59 8.71 1.97
N ALA A 77 -8.23 9.57 2.78
CA ALA A 77 -7.95 9.64 4.21
C ALA A 77 -8.30 8.34 4.95
N ALA A 78 -9.43 7.70 4.61
CA ALA A 78 -9.79 6.40 5.17
C ALA A 78 -8.77 5.32 4.80
N ALA A 79 -8.31 5.31 3.56
CA ALA A 79 -7.29 4.38 3.07
C ALA A 79 -5.95 4.58 3.79
N TYR A 80 -5.52 5.83 3.99
CA TYR A 80 -4.31 6.17 4.74
C TYR A 80 -4.39 5.73 6.21
N GLU A 81 -5.53 5.97 6.88
CA GLU A 81 -5.74 5.48 8.24
C GLU A 81 -5.73 3.95 8.29
N ALA A 82 -6.38 3.29 7.33
CA ALA A 82 -6.39 1.83 7.24
C ALA A 82 -4.99 1.24 7.10
N GLN A 83 -4.11 1.85 6.30
CA GLN A 83 -2.74 1.37 6.11
C GLN A 83 -1.87 1.45 7.38
N GLN A 84 -2.23 2.31 8.34
CA GLN A 84 -1.57 2.39 9.65
C GLN A 84 -2.08 1.36 10.66
N SER A 85 -3.11 0.59 10.29
CA SER A 85 -3.68 -0.47 11.10
C SER A 85 -2.68 -1.62 11.33
N SER A 86 -2.58 -2.03 12.58
CA SER A 86 -2.04 -3.32 13.04
C SER A 86 -2.87 -4.52 12.56
N GLU A 87 -4.17 -4.35 12.28
CA GLU A 87 -4.98 -5.37 11.63
C GLU A 87 -4.60 -5.50 10.14
N GLN A 88 -3.85 -6.54 9.79
CA GLN A 88 -3.32 -6.72 8.43
C GLN A 88 -4.41 -6.78 7.35
N LYS A 89 -5.59 -7.32 7.67
CA LYS A 89 -6.70 -7.40 6.72
C LYS A 89 -7.20 -6.01 6.34
N ILE A 90 -7.30 -5.11 7.32
CA ILE A 90 -7.66 -3.71 7.13
C ILE A 90 -6.55 -2.95 6.41
N ALA A 91 -5.29 -3.14 6.80
CA ALA A 91 -4.16 -2.48 6.13
C ALA A 91 -4.07 -2.81 4.63
N ARG A 92 -4.26 -4.09 4.27
CA ARG A 92 -4.29 -4.51 2.86
C ARG A 92 -5.50 -3.97 2.11
N ALA A 93 -6.68 -4.00 2.72
CA ALA A 93 -7.88 -3.45 2.11
C ALA A 93 -7.75 -1.92 1.91
N GLY A 94 -7.12 -1.22 2.85
CA GLY A 94 -6.78 0.20 2.74
C GLY A 94 -5.82 0.50 1.60
N ALA A 95 -4.79 -0.32 1.39
CA ALA A 95 -3.88 -0.16 0.24
C ALA A 95 -4.62 -0.31 -1.10
N LEU A 96 -5.52 -1.28 -1.22
CA LEU A 96 -6.34 -1.46 -2.43
C LEU A 96 -7.32 -0.30 -2.64
N LEU A 97 -7.89 0.24 -1.57
CA LEU A 97 -8.75 1.42 -1.65
C LEU A 97 -7.97 2.65 -2.14
N ASP A 98 -6.78 2.89 -1.59
CA ASP A 98 -5.88 3.98 -2.00
C ASP A 98 -5.53 3.94 -3.49
N GLU A 99 -5.27 2.74 -4.04
CA GLU A 99 -5.04 2.59 -5.48
C GLU A 99 -6.26 3.01 -6.31
N GLN A 100 -7.46 2.63 -5.89
CA GLN A 100 -8.70 2.99 -6.61
C GLN A 100 -9.00 4.49 -6.53
N VAL A 101 -8.74 5.10 -5.37
CA VAL A 101 -8.92 6.55 -5.20
C VAL A 101 -7.93 7.32 -6.08
N LYS A 102 -6.66 6.93 -6.12
CA LYS A 102 -5.66 7.55 -7.00
C LYS A 102 -6.01 7.43 -8.48
N LEU A 103 -6.59 6.29 -8.88
CA LEU A 103 -7.08 6.10 -10.25
C LEU A 103 -8.25 7.05 -10.56
N ALA A 104 -9.17 7.26 -9.61
CA ALA A 104 -10.26 8.22 -9.74
C ALA A 104 -9.78 9.68 -9.79
N GLU A 105 -8.88 10.06 -8.88
CA GLU A 105 -8.26 11.39 -8.87
C GLU A 105 -7.52 11.70 -10.18
N ALA A 106 -6.77 10.72 -10.71
CA ALA A 106 -6.06 10.87 -11.98
C ALA A 106 -6.98 11.01 -13.20
N ALA A 107 -8.25 10.58 -13.08
CA ALA A 107 -9.25 10.65 -14.12
C ALA A 107 -10.10 11.94 -14.07
N GLN A 108 -9.86 12.83 -13.10
CA GLN A 108 -10.58 14.10 -13.02
C GLN A 108 -10.38 14.94 -14.28
N GLY A 109 -11.48 15.37 -14.90
CA GLY A 109 -11.49 16.08 -16.17
C GLY A 109 -11.31 15.19 -17.41
N ALA A 110 -11.22 13.87 -17.25
CA ALA A 110 -11.16 12.90 -18.35
C ALA A 110 -12.57 12.39 -18.72
N SER A 111 -12.69 11.74 -19.89
CA SER A 111 -13.97 11.20 -20.36
C SER A 111 -14.51 10.04 -19.51
N ASP A 112 -13.64 9.42 -18.71
CA ASP A 112 -13.88 8.26 -17.87
C ASP A 112 -13.95 8.60 -16.37
N GLU A 113 -13.93 9.87 -15.99
CA GLU A 113 -14.02 10.36 -14.60
C GLU A 113 -15.10 9.62 -13.79
N ALA A 114 -16.34 9.63 -14.27
CA ALA A 114 -17.47 8.98 -13.59
C ALA A 114 -17.30 7.45 -13.42
N VAL A 115 -16.59 6.79 -14.34
CA VAL A 115 -16.33 5.34 -14.25
C VAL A 115 -15.29 5.07 -13.17
N MET A 116 -14.27 5.93 -13.08
CA MET A 116 -13.18 5.78 -12.12
C MET A 116 -13.64 6.16 -10.71
N GLU A 117 -14.44 7.20 -10.56
CA GLU A 117 -15.13 7.54 -9.30
C GLU A 117 -16.03 6.39 -8.82
N ALA A 118 -16.83 5.79 -9.71
CA ALA A 118 -17.63 4.61 -9.37
C ALA A 118 -16.74 3.42 -8.95
N GLY A 119 -15.56 3.29 -9.54
CA GLY A 119 -14.54 2.32 -9.15
C GLY A 119 -14.01 2.53 -7.73
N ALA A 120 -13.73 3.79 -7.36
CA ALA A 120 -13.33 4.16 -5.99
C ALA A 120 -14.46 3.90 -4.99
N THR A 121 -15.72 4.24 -5.31
CA THR A 121 -16.88 3.93 -4.46
C THR A 121 -17.08 2.42 -4.30
N ALA A 122 -16.94 1.63 -5.37
CA ALA A 122 -17.00 0.17 -5.30
C ALA A 122 -15.86 -0.40 -4.43
N GLY A 123 -14.66 0.18 -4.54
CA GLY A 123 -13.53 -0.11 -3.65
C GLY A 123 -13.87 0.18 -2.18
N ALA A 124 -14.51 1.31 -1.90
CA ALA A 124 -14.93 1.71 -0.56
C ALA A 124 -15.95 0.73 0.03
N LEU A 125 -16.94 0.30 -0.75
CA LEU A 125 -17.92 -0.71 -0.33
C LEU A 125 -17.26 -2.06 0.00
N LYS A 126 -16.23 -2.44 -0.75
CA LYS A 126 -15.46 -3.65 -0.45
C LYS A 126 -14.62 -3.49 0.83
N PHE A 127 -14.08 -2.30 1.04
CA PHE A 127 -13.36 -1.96 2.27
C PHE A 127 -14.29 -1.99 3.49
N THR A 128 -15.49 -1.39 3.43
CA THR A 128 -16.47 -1.47 4.53
C THR A 128 -16.96 -2.89 4.77
N GLY A 129 -17.11 -3.72 3.74
CA GLY A 129 -17.32 -5.15 3.89
C GLY A 129 -16.20 -5.83 4.68
N THR A 130 -14.94 -5.47 4.43
CA THR A 130 -13.79 -5.97 5.22
C THR A 130 -13.87 -5.51 6.67
N CYS A 131 -14.27 -4.27 6.92
CA CYS A 131 -14.50 -3.74 8.27
C CYS A 131 -15.59 -4.51 9.03
N ALA A 132 -16.67 -4.93 8.36
CA ALA A 132 -17.71 -5.76 8.95
C ALA A 132 -17.19 -7.16 9.31
N GLU A 133 -16.38 -7.78 8.46
CA GLU A 133 -15.79 -9.10 8.71
C GLU A 133 -14.87 -9.12 9.95
N VAL A 134 -14.23 -8.00 10.29
CA VAL A 134 -13.40 -7.87 11.50
C VAL A 134 -14.16 -7.29 12.70
N GLY A 135 -15.47 -7.06 12.57
CA GLY A 135 -16.35 -6.60 13.65
C GLY A 135 -16.18 -5.12 14.02
N LEU A 136 -15.69 -4.28 13.10
CA LEU A 136 -15.46 -2.85 13.34
C LEU A 136 -16.64 -1.95 12.91
N VAL A 137 -17.57 -2.49 12.13
CA VAL A 137 -18.84 -1.86 11.73
C VAL A 137 -19.94 -2.93 11.69
N ASN A 138 -21.18 -2.54 12.01
CA ASN A 138 -22.38 -3.39 11.96
C ASN A 138 -23.35 -2.85 10.90
#